data_AF-A0A800LWW6-F1
#
_entry.id   AF-A0A800LWW6-F1
#
_cell.length_a   1.000
_cell.length_b   1.000
_cell.length_c   1.000
_cell.angle_alpha   90.00
_cell.angle_beta   90.00
_cell.angle_gamma   90.00
#
_symmetry.space_group_name_H-M   'P 1'
#
loop_
_entity.id
_entity.type
_entity.pdbx_description
1 polymer ?
#
loop_
_entity_poly.entity_id
_entity_poly.type
_entity_poly.pdbx_seq_one_letter_code
_entity_poly.pdbx_strand_id
1 'polypeptide(L)'
;MTTDERFEALEKTVGRQRMTITALVLVAVATAVMAAAPQSRDARFDQISAKSLWIENDAGETQAFLGVDETGGVLAIYNAAEERQVTLGATKASGRLAIYNTAGKRQATLAATQTGGRLLILDKTGTRIVGHIP
;
A
#
# COMPACT_ATOMS: atom_id res chain seq x y z
N MET A 1 35.44 58.10 18.81
CA MET A 1 34.69 56.84 18.99
C MET A 1 35.30 56.10 20.16
N THR A 2 34.58 55.99 21.27
CA THR A 2 35.07 55.38 22.51
C THR A 2 35.03 53.85 22.41
N THR A 3 35.71 53.16 23.33
CA THR A 3 35.68 51.69 23.44
C THR A 3 34.26 51.16 23.64
N ASP A 4 33.41 51.92 24.31
CA ASP A 4 32.03 51.53 24.63
C ASP A 4 31.11 51.59 23.40
N GLU A 5 31.25 52.63 22.57
CA GLU A 5 30.53 52.75 21.29
C GLU A 5 30.89 51.61 20.32
N ARG A 6 32.15 51.16 20.34
CA ARG A 6 32.61 49.98 19.58
C ARG A 6 31.99 48.70 20.10
N PHE A 7 31.82 48.58 21.41
CA PHE A 7 31.28 47.40 22.06
C PHE A 7 29.78 47.23 21.76
N GLU A 8 29.00 48.30 21.91
CA GLU A 8 27.56 48.31 21.60
C GLU A 8 27.27 48.03 20.11
N ALA A 9 28.08 48.61 19.21
CA ALA A 9 28.00 48.32 17.77
C ALA A 9 28.34 46.85 17.45
N LEU A 10 29.28 46.25 18.20
CA LEU A 10 29.63 44.84 18.07
C LEU A 10 28.48 43.95 18.53
N GLU A 11 27.89 44.23 19.69
CA GLU A 11 26.76 43.46 20.23
C GLU A 11 25.55 43.46 19.30
N LYS A 12 25.20 44.62 18.75
CA LYS A 12 24.13 44.75 17.76
C LYS A 12 24.40 43.96 16.48
N THR A 13 25.65 43.98 16.01
CA THR A 13 26.08 43.24 14.80
C THR A 13 26.08 41.74 15.04
N VAL A 14 26.61 41.29 16.19
CA VAL A 14 26.64 39.88 16.59
C VAL A 14 25.23 39.33 16.78
N GLY A 15 24.33 40.09 17.41
CA GLY A 15 22.92 39.71 17.55
C GLY A 15 22.23 39.52 16.19
N ARG A 16 22.43 40.45 15.26
CA ARG A 16 21.91 40.35 13.89
C ARG A 16 22.51 39.17 13.12
N GLN A 17 23.82 38.96 13.21
CA GLN A 17 24.51 37.84 12.55
C GLN A 17 24.06 36.49 13.10
N ARG A 18 23.90 36.35 14.42
CA ARG A 18 23.36 35.13 15.03
C ARG A 18 21.97 34.81 14.49
N MET A 19 21.09 35.82 14.42
CA MET A 19 19.74 35.64 13.86
C MET A 19 19.78 35.20 12.38
N THR A 20 20.65 35.81 11.57
CA THR A 20 20.83 35.41 10.16
C THR A 20 21.38 34.00 10.03
N ILE A 21 22.38 33.62 10.83
CA ILE A 21 22.96 32.28 10.81
C ILE A 21 21.92 31.24 11.23
N THR A 22 21.16 31.49 12.30
CA THR A 22 20.07 30.59 12.73
C THR A 22 19.02 30.43 11.63
N ALA A 23 18.62 31.52 10.97
CA ALA A 23 17.67 31.46 9.86
C ALA A 23 18.21 30.63 8.68
N LEU A 24 19.49 30.83 8.32
CA LEU A 24 20.13 30.05 7.25
C LEU A 24 20.25 28.57 7.60
N VAL A 25 20.59 28.25 8.85
CA VAL A 25 20.62 26.85 9.33
C VAL A 25 19.24 26.23 9.26
N LEU A 26 18.19 26.93 9.68
CA LEU A 26 16.81 26.43 9.57
C LEU A 26 16.38 26.18 8.12
N VAL A 27 16.70 27.11 7.21
CA VAL A 27 16.41 26.95 5.78
C VAL A 27 17.18 25.76 5.20
N ALA A 28 18.47 25.62 5.54
CA ALA A 28 19.31 24.51 5.09
C ALA A 28 18.81 23.15 5.61
N VAL A 29 18.31 23.11 6.85
CA VAL A 29 17.69 21.91 7.42
C VAL A 29 16.37 21.59 6.70
N ALA A 30 15.52 22.60 6.44
CA ALA A 30 14.26 22.40 5.74
C ALA A 30 14.45 21.89 4.31
N THR A 31 15.41 22.45 3.55
CA THR A 31 15.73 21.96 2.20
C THR A 31 16.33 20.56 2.24
N ALA A 32 17.20 20.26 3.20
CA ALA A 32 17.73 18.92 3.39
C ALA A 32 16.62 17.89 3.69
N VAL A 33 15.62 18.24 4.50
CA VAL A 33 14.46 17.37 4.81
C VAL A 33 13.57 17.18 3.59
N MET A 34 13.27 18.24 2.84
CA MET A 34 12.42 18.13 1.64
C MET A 34 13.10 17.34 0.51
N ALA A 35 14.41 17.46 0.34
CA ALA A 35 15.17 16.61 -0.57
C ALA A 35 15.23 15.14 -0.11
N ALA A 36 15.03 14.88 1.19
CA ALA A 36 14.96 13.54 1.76
C ALA A 36 13.55 12.93 1.73
N ALA A 37 12.52 13.66 1.28
CA ALA A 37 11.18 13.11 1.12
C ALA A 37 11.18 12.00 0.05
N PRO A 38 10.42 10.90 0.25
CA PRO A 38 10.41 9.78 -0.68
C PRO A 38 9.85 10.25 -2.03
N GLN A 39 10.74 10.51 -2.97
CA GLN A 39 10.36 10.65 -4.37
C GLN A 39 9.85 9.29 -4.82
N SER A 40 8.60 9.22 -5.29
CA SER A 40 8.11 8.04 -6.01
C SER A 40 9.11 7.73 -7.12
N ARG A 41 9.79 6.60 -6.98
CA ARG A 41 10.72 6.09 -7.98
C ARG A 41 10.08 4.84 -8.53
N ASP A 42 9.74 4.87 -9.81
CA ASP A 42 9.36 3.67 -10.55
C ASP A 42 10.48 2.63 -10.37
N ALA A 43 10.23 1.64 -9.53
CA ALA A 43 11.15 0.56 -9.30
C ALA A 43 10.86 -0.54 -10.33
N ARG A 44 11.90 -0.95 -11.07
CA ARG A 44 11.83 -2.08 -11.99
C ARG A 44 12.63 -3.23 -11.41
N PHE A 45 11.98 -4.38 -11.37
CA PHE A 45 12.57 -5.63 -10.92
C PHE A 45 12.29 -6.69 -11.98
N ASP A 46 13.31 -7.47 -12.34
CA ASP A 46 13.10 -8.63 -13.20
C ASP A 46 12.42 -9.77 -12.43
N GLN A 47 12.67 -9.87 -11.12
CA GLN A 47 12.07 -10.86 -10.23
C GLN A 47 11.86 -10.29 -8.82
N ILE A 48 10.70 -10.61 -8.23
CA ILE A 48 10.36 -10.31 -6.83
C ILE A 48 10.13 -11.65 -6.13
N SER A 49 10.92 -11.94 -5.10
CA SER A 49 10.77 -13.12 -4.24
C SER A 49 10.30 -12.67 -2.86
N ALA A 50 9.02 -12.91 -2.55
CA ALA A 50 8.41 -12.52 -1.29
C ALA A 50 7.34 -13.53 -0.86
N LYS A 51 7.07 -13.60 0.45
CA LYS A 51 5.93 -14.38 0.99
C LYS A 51 4.59 -13.68 0.71
N SER A 52 4.62 -12.35 0.71
CA SER A 52 3.47 -11.52 0.42
C SER A 52 3.88 -10.21 -0.23
N LEU A 53 2.99 -9.67 -1.07
CA LEU A 53 3.05 -8.35 -1.67
C LEU A 53 1.71 -7.67 -1.41
N TRP A 54 1.77 -6.51 -0.78
CA TRP A 54 0.63 -5.65 -0.48
C TRP A 54 0.71 -4.42 -1.38
N ILE A 55 -0.40 -4.09 -2.02
CA ILE A 55 -0.55 -2.86 -2.80
C ILE A 55 -1.55 -2.00 -2.05
N GLU A 56 -1.07 -0.90 -1.51
CA GLU A 56 -1.84 0.05 -0.69
C GLU A 56 -2.05 1.36 -1.47
N ASN A 57 -3.11 2.09 -1.14
CA ASN A 57 -3.32 3.45 -1.64
C ASN A 57 -2.58 4.49 -0.76
N ASP A 58 -2.69 5.77 -1.10
CA ASP A 58 -2.04 6.87 -0.36
C ASP A 58 -2.50 7.00 1.09
N ALA A 59 -3.67 6.44 1.44
CA ALA A 59 -4.18 6.39 2.80
C ALA A 59 -3.68 5.17 3.60
N GLY A 60 -2.89 4.29 2.98
CA GLY A 60 -2.42 3.03 3.58
C GLY A 60 -3.44 1.90 3.54
N GLU A 61 -4.56 2.06 2.82
CA GLU A 61 -5.60 1.04 2.71
C GLU A 61 -5.24 0.02 1.62
N THR A 62 -5.44 -1.26 1.91
CA THR A 62 -5.06 -2.33 0.97
C THR A 62 -6.01 -2.40 -0.22
N GLN A 63 -5.46 -2.32 -1.44
CA GLN A 63 -6.20 -2.46 -2.70
C GLN A 63 -6.00 -3.84 -3.34
N ALA A 64 -4.81 -4.42 -3.19
CA ALA A 64 -4.54 -5.78 -3.65
C ALA A 64 -3.52 -6.49 -2.75
N PHE A 65 -3.65 -7.81 -2.68
CA PHE A 65 -2.76 -8.69 -1.94
C PHE A 65 -2.39 -9.90 -2.79
N LEU A 66 -1.11 -10.20 -2.89
CA LEU A 66 -0.60 -11.47 -3.38
C LEU A 66 0.14 -12.15 -2.23
N GLY A 67 -0.20 -13.39 -1.91
CA GLY A 67 0.43 -14.12 -0.83
C GLY A 67 0.54 -15.61 -1.13
N VAL A 68 1.49 -16.25 -0.46
CA VAL A 68 1.69 -17.69 -0.48
C VAL A 68 1.90 -18.22 0.93
N ASP A 69 1.29 -19.35 1.23
CA ASP A 69 1.50 -20.13 2.45
C ASP A 69 1.75 -21.61 2.12
N GLU A 70 1.79 -22.45 3.14
CA GLU A 70 1.98 -23.90 3.02
C GLU A 70 0.86 -24.64 2.26
N THR A 71 -0.31 -24.01 2.16
CA THR A 71 -1.50 -24.55 1.51
C THR A 71 -1.58 -24.14 0.05
N GLY A 72 -1.05 -22.96 -0.31
CA GLY A 72 -0.91 -22.49 -1.67
C GLY A 72 -0.86 -20.97 -1.81
N GLY A 73 -1.22 -20.47 -2.99
CA GLY A 73 -1.14 -19.05 -3.35
C GLY A 73 -2.51 -18.40 -3.48
N VAL A 74 -2.59 -17.10 -3.16
CA VAL A 74 -3.80 -16.29 -3.33
C VAL A 74 -3.46 -14.88 -3.82
N LEU A 75 -4.23 -14.42 -4.79
CA LEU A 75 -4.38 -13.03 -5.19
C LEU A 75 -5.76 -12.56 -4.74
N ALA A 76 -5.83 -11.44 -4.03
CA ALA A 76 -7.08 -10.80 -3.61
C ALA A 76 -7.11 -9.34 -4.05
N ILE A 77 -8.27 -8.90 -4.52
CA ILE A 77 -8.57 -7.50 -4.84
C ILE A 77 -9.65 -7.01 -3.89
N TYR A 78 -9.47 -5.80 -3.36
CA TYR A 78 -10.33 -5.18 -2.36
C TYR A 78 -11.07 -3.98 -2.97
N ASN A 79 -12.20 -3.60 -2.37
CA ASN A 79 -12.84 -2.32 -2.66
C ASN A 79 -12.28 -1.21 -1.74
N ALA A 80 -12.75 0.02 -1.94
CA ALA A 80 -12.39 1.16 -1.10
C ALA A 80 -12.84 1.05 0.38
N ALA A 81 -13.63 0.04 0.74
CA ALA A 81 -14.00 -0.27 2.13
C ALA A 81 -13.17 -1.44 2.70
N GLU A 82 -12.07 -1.80 2.03
CA GLU A 82 -11.18 -2.91 2.38
C GLU A 82 -11.88 -4.29 2.43
N GLU A 83 -13.01 -4.41 1.73
CA GLU A 83 -13.70 -5.68 1.55
C GLU A 83 -13.24 -6.36 0.28
N ARG A 84 -12.91 -7.64 0.40
CA ARG A 84 -12.52 -8.52 -0.71
C ARG A 84 -13.63 -8.61 -1.76
N GLN A 85 -13.33 -8.20 -2.99
CA GLN A 85 -14.22 -8.28 -4.15
C GLN A 85 -13.89 -9.45 -5.07
N VAL A 86 -12.63 -9.81 -5.19
CA VAL A 86 -12.19 -10.94 -6.03
C VAL A 86 -11.09 -11.71 -5.32
N THR A 87 -11.11 -13.04 -5.44
CA THR A 87 -9.95 -13.87 -5.14
C THR A 87 -9.67 -14.84 -6.25
N LEU A 88 -8.40 -14.96 -6.63
CA LEU A 88 -7.85 -16.06 -7.41
C LEU A 88 -6.87 -16.81 -6.51
N GLY A 89 -7.01 -18.11 -6.38
CA GLY A 89 -6.09 -18.88 -5.57
C GLY A 89 -5.99 -20.31 -6.03
N ALA A 90 -4.91 -20.95 -5.63
CA ALA A 90 -4.68 -22.36 -5.86
C ALA A 90 -4.12 -22.99 -4.60
N THR A 91 -4.53 -24.23 -4.36
CA THR A 91 -4.01 -25.12 -3.32
C THR A 91 -3.43 -26.35 -4.00
N LYS A 92 -2.80 -27.24 -3.22
CA LYS A 92 -2.32 -28.54 -3.75
C LYS A 92 -3.39 -29.36 -4.47
N ALA A 93 -4.67 -29.18 -4.11
CA ALA A 93 -5.77 -30.02 -4.59
C ALA A 93 -6.74 -29.30 -5.54
N SER A 94 -6.69 -27.97 -5.64
CA SER A 94 -7.72 -27.20 -6.36
C SER A 94 -7.28 -25.79 -6.73
N GLY A 95 -7.86 -25.27 -7.82
CA GLY A 95 -7.82 -23.85 -8.19
C GLY A 95 -9.20 -23.22 -8.01
N ARG A 96 -9.24 -21.93 -7.66
CA ARG A 96 -10.49 -21.18 -7.45
C ARG A 96 -10.37 -19.72 -7.87
N LEU A 97 -11.34 -19.25 -8.65
CA LEU A 97 -11.70 -17.84 -8.79
C LEU A 97 -13.03 -17.62 -8.07
N ALA A 98 -13.12 -16.63 -7.18
CA ALA A 98 -14.36 -16.24 -6.52
C ALA A 98 -14.59 -14.74 -6.63
N ILE A 99 -15.83 -14.37 -6.91
CA ILE A 99 -16.31 -12.98 -7.00
C ILE A 99 -17.27 -12.75 -5.84
N TYR A 100 -17.14 -11.60 -5.19
CA TYR A 100 -17.91 -11.17 -4.04
C TYR A 100 -18.70 -9.91 -4.39
N ASN A 101 -19.76 -9.63 -3.65
CA ASN A 101 -20.47 -8.35 -3.74
C ASN A 101 -19.84 -7.30 -2.81
N THR A 102 -20.42 -6.09 -2.81
CA THR A 102 -20.02 -4.94 -1.98
C THR A 102 -20.30 -5.09 -0.48
N ALA A 103 -20.66 -6.30 -0.03
CA ALA A 103 -20.81 -6.63 1.40
C ALA A 103 -19.96 -7.86 1.75
N GLY A 104 -18.92 -8.15 0.94
CA GLY A 104 -18.03 -9.29 1.09
C GLY A 104 -18.68 -10.67 0.91
N LYS A 105 -19.90 -10.78 0.38
CA LYS A 105 -20.58 -12.07 0.18
C LYS A 105 -20.32 -12.63 -1.21
N ARG A 106 -19.95 -13.90 -1.28
CA ARG A 106 -19.64 -14.60 -2.53
C ARG A 106 -20.86 -14.68 -3.45
N GLN A 107 -20.72 -14.26 -4.70
CA GLN A 107 -21.77 -14.28 -5.74
C GLN A 107 -21.44 -15.26 -6.88
N ALA A 108 -20.17 -15.52 -7.14
CA ALA A 108 -19.77 -16.49 -8.16
C ALA A 108 -18.50 -17.24 -7.75
N THR A 109 -18.36 -18.46 -8.27
CA THR A 109 -17.13 -19.24 -8.13
C THR A 109 -16.90 -20.10 -9.35
N LEU A 110 -15.70 -20.01 -9.91
CA LEU A 110 -15.16 -21.00 -10.84
C LEU A 110 -14.06 -21.77 -10.11
N ALA A 111 -14.14 -23.09 -10.07
CA ALA A 111 -13.17 -23.93 -9.39
C ALA A 111 -12.78 -25.13 -10.26
N ALA A 112 -11.53 -25.57 -10.12
CA ALA A 112 -11.06 -26.86 -10.59
C ALA A 112 -10.75 -27.71 -9.35
N THR A 113 -11.36 -28.88 -9.24
CA THR A 113 -11.13 -29.86 -8.18
C THR A 113 -10.44 -31.09 -8.76
N GLN A 114 -10.05 -32.03 -7.90
CA GLN A 114 -9.50 -33.32 -8.32
C GLN A 114 -10.45 -34.12 -9.23
N THR A 115 -11.75 -33.86 -9.17
CA THR A 115 -12.78 -34.62 -9.89
C THR A 115 -13.35 -33.88 -11.10
N GLY A 116 -12.99 -32.60 -11.32
CA GLY A 116 -13.50 -31.82 -12.45
C GLY A 116 -13.64 -30.33 -12.19
N GLY A 117 -14.24 -29.62 -13.14
CA GLY A 117 -14.56 -28.20 -13.02
C GLY A 117 -15.87 -27.96 -12.27
N ARG A 118 -16.01 -26.80 -11.62
CA ARG A 118 -17.28 -26.37 -11.04
C ARG A 118 -17.48 -24.89 -11.26
N LEU A 119 -18.64 -24.53 -11.82
CA LEU A 119 -19.13 -23.16 -11.87
C LEU A 119 -20.32 -23.02 -10.91
N LEU A 120 -20.34 -21.97 -10.11
CA LEU A 120 -21.46 -21.60 -9.23
C LEU A 120 -21.82 -20.13 -9.42
N ILE A 121 -23.12 -19.87 -9.46
CA ILE A 121 -23.72 -18.55 -9.28
C ILE A 121 -24.62 -18.63 -8.05
N LEU A 122 -24.46 -17.68 -7.12
CA LEU A 122 -25.18 -17.62 -5.85
C LEU A 122 -26.03 -16.35 -5.83
N ASP A 123 -27.14 -16.38 -5.09
CA ASP A 123 -27.93 -15.18 -4.81
C ASP A 123 -27.35 -14.35 -3.65
N LYS A 124 -28.06 -13.29 -3.27
CA LYS A 124 -27.68 -12.40 -2.15
C LYS A 124 -27.64 -13.10 -0.78
N THR A 125 -28.31 -14.26 -0.65
CA THR A 125 -28.35 -15.08 0.57
C THR A 125 -27.27 -16.16 0.61
N GLY A 126 -26.54 -16.34 -0.50
CA GLY A 126 -25.58 -17.43 -0.67
C GLY A 126 -26.21 -18.73 -1.17
N THR A 127 -27.47 -18.68 -1.63
CA THR A 127 -28.15 -19.85 -2.20
C THR A 127 -27.75 -20.01 -3.65
N ARG A 128 -27.45 -21.26 -4.06
CA ARG A 128 -27.06 -21.57 -5.44
C ARG A 128 -28.24 -21.31 -6.39
N ILE A 129 -28.05 -20.41 -7.36
CA ILE A 129 -28.97 -20.17 -8.47
C ILE A 129 -28.64 -21.13 -9.63
N VAL A 130 -27.35 -21.19 -10.01
CA VAL A 130 -26.85 -22.06 -11.10
C VAL A 130 -25.61 -22.79 -10.61
N GLY A 131 -25.47 -24.06 -10.97
CA GLY A 131 -24.17 -24.71 -10.90
C GLY A 131 -24.03 -25.88 -11.84
N HIS A 132 -22.86 -25.99 -12.46
CA HIS A 132 -22.48 -27.10 -13.32
C HIS A 132 -21.27 -27.82 -12.73
N ILE A 133 -21.37 -29.15 -12.66
CA ILE A 133 -20.32 -30.09 -12.29
C ILE A 133 -20.37 -31.15 -13.40
N PRO A 134 -19.34 -31.25 -14.26
CA PRO A 134 -19.26 -32.28 -15.28
C PRO A 134 -19.01 -33.66 -14.64
#